data_AF-R7LTA7-F1
#
_entry.id   AF-R7LTA7-F1
#
_cell.length_a   1.000
_cell.length_b   1.000
_cell.length_c   1.000
_cell.angle_alpha   90.00
_cell.angle_beta   90.00
_cell.angle_gamma   90.00
#
_symmetry.space_group_name_H-M   'P 1'
#
loop_
_entity.id
_entity.type
_entity.pdbx_description
1 polymer ?
#
loop_
_entity_poly.entity_id
_entity_poly.type
_entity_poly.pdbx_seq_one_letter_code
_entity_poly.pdbx_strand_id
1 'polypeptide(L)'
;MEEKYTFEMMWEDLNNGYQIFYTYVRNRYLLFKTAPNCYTQKLLTEHTKNPQPKMSMLTLKRVKEMFPDMEDIEYKIISDI
;
A
#
# COMPACT_ATOMS: atom_id res chain seq x y z
N MET A 1 -15.90 17.67 8.19
CA MET A 1 -14.51 17.84 7.73
C MET A 1 -14.01 16.43 7.55
N GLU A 2 -13.85 15.95 6.32
CA GLU A 2 -13.27 14.62 6.10
C GLU A 2 -11.85 14.64 6.67
N GLU A 3 -11.59 13.81 7.68
CA GLU A 3 -10.23 13.63 8.18
C GLU A 3 -9.37 13.13 7.02
N LYS A 4 -8.34 13.91 6.69
CA LYS A 4 -7.40 13.50 5.65
C LYS A 4 -6.61 12.31 6.17
N TYR A 5 -6.66 11.20 5.45
CA TYR A 5 -5.86 10.01 5.75
C TYR A 5 -4.38 10.39 5.81
N THR A 6 -3.72 10.13 6.95
CA THR A 6 -2.31 10.46 7.16
C THR A 6 -1.41 9.24 7.04
N PHE A 7 -0.10 9.49 6.94
CA PHE A 7 0.87 8.40 6.90
C PHE A 7 0.89 7.63 8.23
N GLU A 8 0.69 8.33 9.35
CA GLU A 8 0.64 7.73 10.69
C GLU A 8 -0.53 6.74 10.80
N MET A 9 -1.70 7.09 10.27
CA MET A 9 -2.87 6.19 10.19
C MET A 9 -2.55 4.96 9.33
N MET A 10 -1.97 5.18 8.14
CA MET A 10 -1.55 4.08 7.27
C MET A 10 -0.54 3.14 7.93
N TRP A 11 0.41 3.71 8.67
CA TRP A 11 1.41 2.93 9.39
C TRP A 11 0.80 2.12 10.52
N GLU A 12 -0.17 2.68 11.25
CA GLU A 12 -0.94 1.99 12.28
C GLU A 12 -1.78 0.84 11.68
N ASP A 13 -2.51 1.10 10.59
CA ASP A 13 -3.28 0.08 9.86
C ASP A 13 -2.40 -1.09 9.43
N LEU A 14 -1.25 -0.81 8.79
CA LEU A 14 -0.30 -1.84 8.38
C LEU A 14 0.28 -2.60 9.58
N ASN A 15 0.47 -1.95 10.72
CA ASN A 15 0.94 -2.62 11.94
C ASN A 15 -0.12 -3.51 12.56
N ASN A 16 -1.39 -3.12 12.46
CA ASN A 16 -2.55 -3.88 12.92
C ASN A 16 -2.92 -5.03 11.96
N GLY A 17 -2.19 -5.20 10.86
CA GLY A 17 -2.35 -6.30 9.90
C GLY A 17 -3.37 -6.03 8.80
N TYR A 18 -3.81 -4.78 8.63
CA TYR A 18 -4.68 -4.39 7.54
C TYR A 18 -3.95 -4.49 6.20
N GLN A 19 -4.73 -4.77 5.17
CA GLN A 19 -4.27 -4.74 3.80
C GLN A 19 -4.73 -3.44 3.14
N ILE A 20 -3.78 -2.73 2.53
CA ILE A 20 -4.02 -1.41 1.94
C ILE A 20 -3.94 -1.52 0.43
N PHE A 21 -5.01 -1.11 -0.23
CA PHE A 21 -5.10 -0.99 -1.67
C PHE A 21 -4.90 0.48 -2.04
N TYR A 22 -4.02 0.76 -3.00
CA TYR A 22 -3.80 2.11 -3.49
C TYR A 22 -3.42 2.11 -4.96
N THR A 23 -3.63 3.26 -5.60
CA THR A 23 -3.19 3.54 -6.95
C THR A 23 -1.87 4.32 -6.87
N TYR A 24 -0.86 3.90 -7.63
CA TYR A 24 0.42 4.61 -7.75
C TYR A 24 0.98 4.44 -9.16
N VAL A 25 1.37 5.54 -9.79
CA VAL A 25 1.89 5.54 -11.18
C VAL A 25 0.96 4.74 -12.11
N ARG A 26 -0.34 5.02 -12.04
CA ARG A 26 -1.43 4.41 -12.82
C ARG A 26 -1.62 2.90 -12.62
N ASN A 27 -0.99 2.28 -11.62
CA ASN A 27 -1.21 0.87 -11.32
C ASN A 27 -1.85 0.73 -9.94
N ARG A 28 -2.72 -0.27 -9.78
CA ARG A 28 -3.31 -0.64 -8.50
C ARG A 28 -2.39 -1.62 -7.79
N TYR A 29 -2.12 -1.37 -6.52
CA TYR A 29 -1.29 -2.20 -5.67
C TYR A 29 -2.02 -2.61 -4.40
N LEU A 30 -1.61 -3.76 -3.88
CA LEU A 30 -1.90 -4.23 -2.53
C LEU A 30 -0.62 -4.13 -1.69
N LEU A 31 -0.70 -3.51 -0.53
CA LEU A 31 0.38 -3.38 0.43
C LEU A 31 -0.01 -3.96 1.78
N PHE A 32 0.86 -4.78 2.32
CA PHE A 32 0.69 -5.35 3.65
C PHE A 32 2.05 -5.54 4.31
N LYS A 33 2.08 -5.43 5.64
CA LYS A 33 3.29 -5.66 6.43
C LYS A 33 3.58 -7.16 6.49
N THR A 34 4.85 -7.53 6.29
CA THR A 34 5.30 -8.93 6.34
C THR A 34 6.24 -9.17 7.52
N ALA A 35 7.10 -8.19 7.82
CA ALA A 35 8.01 -8.22 8.96
C ALA A 35 8.28 -6.77 9.43
N PRO A 36 8.97 -6.55 10.57
CA PRO A 36 9.36 -5.21 10.99
C PRO A 36 10.15 -4.49 9.89
N ASN A 37 9.74 -3.27 9.52
CA ASN A 37 10.32 -2.47 8.42
C ASN A 37 10.27 -3.12 7.03
N CYS A 38 9.46 -4.17 6.84
CA CYS A 38 9.36 -4.92 5.59
C CYS A 38 7.90 -5.06 5.16
N TYR A 39 7.58 -4.46 4.01
CA TYR A 39 6.23 -4.41 3.46
C TYR A 39 6.22 -5.05 2.08
N THR A 40 5.27 -5.93 1.82
CA THR A 40 5.10 -6.52 0.48
C THR A 40 4.12 -5.67 -0.31
N GLN A 41 4.54 -5.24 -1.49
CA GLN A 41 3.70 -4.60 -2.50
C GLN A 41 3.41 -5.62 -3.61
N LYS A 42 2.14 -5.87 -3.91
CA LYS A 42 1.69 -6.73 -5.02
C LYS A 42 0.96 -5.89 -6.05
N LEU A 43 1.30 -6.07 -7.32
CA LEU A 43 0.60 -5.45 -8.45
C LEU A 43 -0.73 -6.17 -8.69
N LEU A 44 -1.81 -5.41 -8.81
CA LEU A 44 -3.17 -5.94 -9.06
C LEU A 44 -3.62 -5.69 -10.49
N THR A 45 -3.19 -4.58 -11.10
CA THR A 45 -3.49 -4.27 -12.50
C THR A 45 -2.19 -4.15 -13.29
N GLU A 46 -2.10 -4.89 -14.40
CA GLU A 46 -0.94 -4.83 -15.30
C GLU A 46 -1.22 -3.86 -16.45
N HIS A 47 -0.47 -2.77 -16.51
CA HIS A 47 -0.43 -1.93 -17.70
C HIS A 47 0.76 -2.32 -18.59
N THR A 48 0.47 -2.76 -19.81
CA THR A 48 1.47 -3.28 -20.78
C THR A 48 2.60 -2.29 -21.12
N LYS A 49 2.34 -0.98 -20.99
CA LYS A 49 3.33 0.09 -21.23
C LYS A 49 4.11 0.53 -19.99
N ASN A 50 3.85 -0.08 -18.82
CA ASN A 50 4.57 0.18 -17.56
C ASN A 50 4.82 -1.16 -16.82
N PRO A 51 5.78 -1.99 -17.28
CA PRO A 51 6.04 -3.29 -16.68
C PRO A 51 6.70 -3.13 -15.31
N GLN A 52 5.87 -3.05 -14.27
CA GLN A 52 6.30 -3.03 -12.87
C GLN A 52 6.42 -4.47 -12.34
N PRO A 53 7.29 -4.73 -11.35
CA PRO A 53 7.36 -6.03 -10.72
C PRO A 53 6.01 -6.43 -10.12
N LYS A 54 5.59 -7.68 -10.37
CA LYS A 54 4.37 -8.25 -9.79
C LYS A 54 4.37 -8.23 -8.27
N MET A 55 5.55 -8.43 -7.67
CA MET A 55 5.77 -8.38 -6.24
C MET A 55 7.07 -7.65 -5.95
N SER A 56 7.04 -6.74 -4.98
CA SER A 56 8.18 -5.97 -4.51
C SER A 56 8.19 -5.93 -2.98
N MET A 57 9.38 -6.00 -2.38
CA MET A 57 9.57 -5.75 -0.95
C MET A 57 10.00 -4.30 -0.76
N LEU A 58 9.29 -3.56 0.08
CA LEU A 58 9.53 -2.16 0.39
C LEU A 58 9.93 -2.00 1.86
N THR A 59 10.79 -1.02 2.12
CA THR A 59 11.09 -0.55 3.48
C THR A 59 10.09 0.51 3.93
N LEU A 60 10.00 0.79 5.23
CA LEU A 60 9.16 1.87 5.77
C LEU A 60 9.51 3.22 5.11
N LYS A 61 10.81 3.49 4.94
CA LYS A 61 11.29 4.72 4.29
C LYS A 61 10.70 4.86 2.89
N ARG A 62 10.74 3.80 2.08
CA ARG A 62 10.23 3.83 0.72
C ARG A 62 8.70 4.01 0.68
N VAL A 63 7.97 3.36 1.58
CA VAL A 63 6.52 3.54 1.71
C VAL A 63 6.18 5.00 2.07
N LYS A 64 6.94 5.61 2.99
CA LYS A 64 6.77 7.03 3.37
C LYS A 64 7.05 8.00 2.22
N GLU A 65 8.06 7.72 1.40
CA GLU A 65 8.37 8.51 0.21
C GLU A 65 7.27 8.43 -0.86
N MET A 66 6.57 7.29 -0.96
CA MET A 66 5.50 7.08 -1.94
C MET A 66 4.15 7.64 -1.49
N PHE A 67 3.89 7.68 -0.18
CA PHE A 67 2.60 8.04 0.40
C PHE A 67 1.97 9.35 -0.14
N PRO A 68 2.72 10.46 -0.33
CA PRO A 68 2.14 11.71 -0.83
C PRO A 68 1.53 11.60 -2.24
N ASP A 69 1.99 10.63 -3.02
CA ASP A 69 1.56 10.39 -4.41
C ASP A 69 0.64 9.16 -4.53
N MET A 70 0.18 8.59 -3.42
CA MET A 70 -0.79 7.50 -3.42
C MET A 70 -2.22 8.04 -3.60
N GLU A 71 -2.97 7.39 -4.47
CA GLU A 71 -4.34 7.76 -4.81
C GLU A 71 -5.31 6.60 -4.49
N ASP A 72 -6.60 6.92 -4.34
CA ASP A 72 -7.69 5.94 -4.13
C ASP A 72 -7.41 4.92 -3.00
N ILE A 73 -6.93 5.38 -1.85
CA ILE A 73 -6.52 4.48 -0.75
C ILE A 73 -7.76 3.81 -0.13
N GLU A 74 -7.75 2.48 -0.06
CA GLU A 74 -8.77 1.65 0.58
C GLU A 74 -8.12 0.64 1.51
N TYR A 75 -8.74 0.33 2.65
CA TYR A 75 -8.24 -0.70 3.58
C TYR A 75 -9.26 -1.83 3.74
N LYS A 76 -8.75 -3.05 3.92
CA LYS A 76 -9.56 -4.24 4.26
C LYS A 76 -8.99 -4.96 5.48
N ILE A 77 -9.90 -5.40 6.36
CA ILE A 77 -9.56 -6.27 7.49
C ILE A 77 -9.50 -7.71 6.98
N ILE A 78 -8.52 -8.48 7.43
CA ILE A 78 -8.43 -9.92 7.11
C ILE A 78 -9.56 -10.72 7.79
N SER A 79 -10.35 -10.12 8.69
CA SER A 79 -11.41 -10.77 9.47
C SER A 79 -12.68 -11.15 8.71
N ASP A 80 -12.78 -10.88 7.41
CA ASP A 80 -13.93 -11.26 6.57
C ASP A 80 -13.78 -12.66 5.93
N ILE A 81 -13.11 -13.60 6.63
CA ILE A 81 -13.04 -15.04 6.27
C ILE A 81 -13.49 -15.89 7.45
#